data_AF-A0A7V9NFE2-F1
#
_entry.id   AF-A0A7V9NFE2-F1
#
_cell.length_a   1.000
_cell.length_b   1.000
_cell.length_c   1.000
_cell.angle_alpha   90.00
_cell.angle_beta   90.00
_cell.angle_gamma   90.00
#
_symmetry.space_group_name_H-M   'P 1'
#
loop_
_entity.id
_entity.type
_entity.pdbx_description
1 polymer ?
#
loop_
_entity_poly.entity_id
_entity_poly.type
_entity_poly.pdbx_seq_one_letter_code
_entity_poly.pdbx_strand_id
1 'polypeptide(L)'
;MKVGSARSTERSLFGDVALVVFLLAQVTDGVLTYVGVRTFGISIEGNPLIAWLMGSLGNEAGLAFAKVTAGLFGIVLHLSAVHRAVAALAGFYVAVAIVPWIIVLYVWN
;
A
#
# COMPACT_ATOMS: atom_id res chain seq x y z
N MET A 1 -20.25 -16.94 42.17
CA MET A 1 -20.49 -16.83 40.71
C MET A 1 -20.04 -15.45 40.27
N LYS A 2 -18.79 -15.30 39.79
CA LYS A 2 -18.26 -14.00 39.32
C LYS A 2 -18.56 -13.89 37.83
N VAL A 3 -19.42 -12.93 37.49
CA VAL A 3 -19.81 -12.55 36.13
C VAL A 3 -18.56 -12.30 35.29
N GLY A 4 -18.54 -12.89 34.10
CA GLY A 4 -17.41 -12.84 33.18
C GLY A 4 -17.02 -11.39 32.85
N SER A 5 -15.75 -11.08 33.09
CA SER A 5 -15.08 -9.93 32.50
C SER A 5 -15.19 -10.04 30.98
N ALA A 6 -16.07 -9.25 30.37
CA ALA A 6 -16.03 -9.02 28.93
C ALA A 6 -14.62 -8.57 28.59
N ARG A 7 -13.87 -9.43 27.91
CA ARG A 7 -12.50 -9.17 27.48
C ARG A 7 -12.58 -7.96 26.54
N SER A 8 -12.24 -6.77 27.02
CA SER A 8 -12.01 -5.64 26.14
C SER A 8 -10.94 -6.09 25.15
N THR A 9 -11.30 -6.23 23.88
CA THR A 9 -10.32 -6.43 22.81
C THR A 9 -9.31 -5.29 22.97
N GLU A 10 -8.12 -5.57 23.51
CA GLU A 10 -7.08 -4.58 23.65
C GLU A 10 -6.76 -4.06 22.25
N ARG A 11 -7.18 -2.83 21.96
CA ARG A 11 -6.83 -2.17 20.71
C ARG A 11 -5.33 -1.85 20.74
N SER A 12 -4.60 -2.35 19.76
CA SER A 12 -3.19 -2.06 19.59
C SER A 12 -3.04 -0.73 18.84
N LEU A 13 -2.82 0.36 19.58
CA LEU A 13 -2.58 1.68 18.98
C LEU A 13 -1.45 1.64 17.93
N PHE A 14 -0.40 0.87 18.20
CA PHE A 14 0.69 0.65 17.25
C PHE A 14 0.19 -0.03 15.96
N GLY A 15 -0.63 -1.07 16.10
CA GLY A 15 -1.21 -1.77 14.96
C GLY A 15 -2.12 -0.87 14.13
N ASP A 16 -2.93 -0.05 14.77
CA ASP A 16 -3.84 0.89 14.12
C ASP A 16 -3.06 1.95 13.33
N VAL A 17 -2.05 2.56 13.96
CA VAL A 17 -1.17 3.53 13.30
C VAL A 17 -0.42 2.88 12.13
N ALA A 18 0.12 1.67 12.30
CA ALA A 18 0.82 0.97 11.23
C ALA A 18 -0.10 0.68 10.04
N LEU A 19 -1.36 0.29 10.29
CA LEU A 19 -2.35 0.08 9.23
C LEU A 19 -2.71 1.38 8.52
N VAL A 20 -2.97 2.46 9.25
CA VAL A 20 -3.29 3.77 8.65
C VAL A 20 -2.13 4.26 7.78
N VAL A 21 -0.90 4.18 8.27
CA VAL A 21 0.29 4.58 7.51
C VAL A 21 0.45 3.70 6.26
N PHE A 22 0.23 2.39 6.38
CA PHE A 22 0.27 1.48 5.23
C PHE A 22 -0.79 1.84 4.17
N LEU A 23 -2.04 2.10 4.58
CA LEU A 23 -3.11 2.48 3.66
C LEU A 23 -2.84 3.83 2.98
N LEU A 24 -2.32 4.81 3.73
CA LEU A 24 -1.88 6.08 3.15
C LEU A 24 -0.77 5.87 2.14
N ALA A 25 0.22 5.02 2.45
CA ALA A 25 1.29 4.69 1.51
C ALA A 25 0.75 4.05 0.22
N GLN A 26 -0.26 3.17 0.31
CA GLN A 26 -0.90 2.59 -0.88
C GLN A 26 -1.60 3.64 -1.75
N VAL A 27 -2.28 4.60 -1.14
CA VAL A 27 -2.95 5.68 -1.86
C VAL A 27 -1.92 6.60 -2.51
N THR A 28 -0.91 7.04 -1.77
CA THR A 28 0.16 7.91 -2.29
C THR A 28 0.91 7.24 -3.44
N ASP A 29 1.33 6.00 -3.25
CA ASP A 29 1.98 5.21 -4.29
C ASP A 29 1.05 5.02 -5.51
N GLY A 30 -0.23 4.73 -5.30
CA GLY A 30 -1.22 4.63 -6.39
C GLY A 30 -1.34 5.91 -7.21
N VAL A 31 -1.41 7.07 -6.56
CA VAL A 31 -1.46 8.37 -7.25
C VAL A 31 -0.17 8.61 -8.02
N LEU A 32 0.99 8.38 -7.40
CA LEU A 32 2.28 8.61 -8.02
C LEU A 32 2.52 7.69 -9.23
N THR A 33 2.23 6.39 -9.10
CA THR A 33 2.26 5.44 -10.24
C THR A 33 1.34 5.89 -11.35
N TYR A 34 0.09 6.26 -11.03
CA TYR A 34 -0.86 6.70 -12.05
C TYR A 34 -0.34 7.92 -12.81
N VAL A 35 0.11 8.95 -12.09
CA VAL A 35 0.66 10.17 -12.69
C VAL A 35 1.89 9.84 -13.53
N GLY A 36 2.83 9.07 -12.98
CA GLY A 36 4.05 8.67 -13.68
C GLY A 36 3.80 7.90 -14.97
N VAL A 37 2.94 6.87 -14.93
CA VAL A 37 2.59 6.07 -16.11
C VAL A 37 1.81 6.91 -17.14
N ARG A 38 0.95 7.84 -16.69
CA ARG A 38 0.23 8.74 -17.62
C ARG A 38 1.15 9.77 -18.27
N THR A 39 2.23 10.17 -17.60
CA THR A 39 3.21 11.14 -18.12
C THR A 39 4.24 10.48 -19.03
N PHE A 40 4.81 9.33 -18.64
CA PHE A 40 5.95 8.71 -19.32
C PHE A 40 5.63 7.40 -20.04
N GLY A 41 4.40 6.90 -19.93
CA GLY A 41 3.98 5.61 -20.45
C GLY A 41 4.26 4.45 -19.49
N ILE A 42 3.64 3.30 -19.75
CA ILE A 42 3.69 2.12 -18.87
C ILE A 42 5.11 1.53 -18.71
N SER A 43 5.98 1.74 -19.69
CA SER A 43 7.36 1.23 -19.72
C SER A 43 8.24 1.73 -18.58
N ILE A 44 7.86 2.86 -17.94
CA ILE A 44 8.59 3.44 -16.82
C ILE A 44 8.31 2.71 -15.50
N GLU A 45 7.21 1.95 -15.42
CA GLU A 45 6.83 1.23 -14.21
C GLU A 45 7.84 0.11 -13.94
N GLY A 46 8.62 0.29 -12.87
CA GLY A 46 9.68 -0.64 -12.49
C GLY A 46 9.17 -1.94 -11.86
N ASN A 47 7.90 -1.99 -11.45
CA ASN A 47 7.28 -3.19 -10.90
C ASN A 47 6.62 -4.04 -12.02
N PRO A 48 7.21 -5.20 -12.40
CA PRO A 48 6.69 -6.00 -13.51
C PRO A 48 5.28 -6.53 -13.28
N LEU A 49 4.88 -6.76 -12.02
CA LEU A 49 3.54 -7.23 -11.69
C LEU A 49 2.50 -6.12 -11.91
N ILE A 50 2.82 -4.88 -11.52
CA ILE A 50 1.94 -3.72 -11.74
C ILE A 50 1.85 -3.41 -13.23
N ALA A 51 2.98 -3.39 -13.95
CA ALA A 51 3.01 -3.21 -15.40
C ALA A 51 2.19 -4.29 -16.12
N TRP A 52 2.31 -5.56 -15.71
CA TRP A 52 1.52 -6.65 -16.27
C TRP A 52 0.01 -6.50 -15.98
N LEU A 53 -0.37 -6.14 -14.75
CA LEU A 53 -1.77 -5.90 -14.38
C LEU A 53 -2.37 -4.74 -15.18
N MET A 54 -1.65 -3.63 -15.30
CA MET A 54 -2.06 -2.46 -16.08
C MET A 54 -2.12 -2.77 -17.57
N GLY A 55 -1.21 -3.58 -18.10
CA GLY A 55 -1.25 -4.05 -19.49
C GLY A 55 -2.41 -5.01 -19.77
N SER A 56 -2.84 -5.80 -18.78
CA SER A 56 -3.89 -6.81 -18.94
C SER A 56 -5.30 -6.26 -18.71
N LEU A 57 -5.46 -5.34 -17.77
CA LEU A 57 -6.76 -4.80 -17.34
C LEU A 57 -6.99 -3.34 -17.77
N GLY A 58 -5.99 -2.69 -18.35
CA GLY A 58 -5.94 -1.25 -18.52
C GLY A 58 -5.32 -0.54 -17.31
N ASN A 59 -4.77 0.65 -17.55
CA ASN A 59 -3.97 1.38 -16.55
C ASN A 59 -4.78 1.66 -15.28
N GLU A 60 -6.01 2.18 -15.41
CA GLU A 60 -6.82 2.57 -14.26
C GLU A 60 -7.26 1.34 -13.45
N ALA A 61 -7.84 0.34 -14.14
CA ALA A 61 -8.39 -0.85 -13.49
C ALA A 61 -7.30 -1.76 -12.92
N GLY A 62 -6.19 -1.96 -13.65
CA GLY A 62 -5.06 -2.77 -13.18
C GLY A 62 -4.39 -2.18 -11.96
N LEU A 63 -4.18 -0.85 -11.94
CA LEU A 63 -3.61 -0.17 -10.79
C LEU A 63 -4.56 -0.19 -9.59
N ALA A 64 -5.85 0.10 -9.79
CA ALA A 64 -6.84 0.04 -8.72
C ALA A 64 -6.93 -1.37 -8.12
N PHE A 65 -6.95 -2.41 -8.96
CA PHE A 65 -6.96 -3.81 -8.52
C PHE A 65 -5.74 -4.13 -7.65
N ALA A 66 -4.54 -3.70 -8.07
CA ALA A 66 -3.32 -3.91 -7.31
C ALA A 66 -3.38 -3.24 -5.93
N LYS A 67 -3.75 -1.96 -5.86
CA LYS A 67 -3.77 -1.21 -4.59
C LYS A 67 -4.86 -1.70 -3.64
N VAL A 68 -6.05 -2.03 -4.15
CA VAL A 68 -7.12 -2.63 -3.33
C VAL A 68 -6.66 -3.97 -2.76
N THR A 69 -6.06 -4.83 -3.58
CA THR A 69 -5.55 -6.13 -3.12
C THR A 69 -4.46 -5.96 -2.07
N ALA A 70 -3.51 -5.05 -2.27
CA ALA A 70 -2.48 -4.75 -1.28
C ALA A 70 -3.07 -4.20 0.04
N GLY A 71 -4.04 -3.28 -0.05
CA GLY A 71 -4.78 -2.75 1.09
C GLY A 71 -5.50 -3.84 1.89
N LEU A 72 -6.20 -4.74 1.20
CA LEU A 72 -6.87 -5.89 1.80
C LEU A 72 -5.87 -6.81 2.53
N PHE A 73 -4.72 -7.12 1.93
CA PHE A 73 -3.69 -7.90 2.62
C PHE A 73 -3.12 -7.19 3.85
N GLY A 74 -2.93 -5.87 3.80
CA GLY A 74 -2.56 -5.08 4.99
C GLY A 74 -3.57 -5.17 6.12
N ILE A 75 -4.87 -5.10 5.79
CA ILE A 75 -5.96 -5.27 6.75
C ILE A 75 -5.95 -6.69 7.34
N VAL A 76 -5.81 -7.73 6.52
CA VAL A 76 -5.75 -9.13 6.99
C VAL A 76 -4.56 -9.36 7.92
N LEU A 77 -3.39 -8.80 7.60
CA LEU A 77 -2.21 -8.88 8.47
C LEU A 77 -2.41 -8.15 9.80
N HIS A 78 -3.06 -6.99 9.78
CA HIS A 78 -3.40 -6.25 11.00
C HIS A 78 -4.39 -7.06 11.87
N LEU A 79 -5.44 -7.64 11.27
CA LEU A 79 -6.41 -8.49 11.97
C LEU A 79 -5.80 -9.79 12.51
N SER A 80 -4.73 -10.27 11.87
CA SER A 80 -3.94 -11.43 12.33
C SER A 80 -2.93 -11.07 13.44
N ALA A 81 -2.98 -9.85 13.98
CA ALA A 81 -2.08 -9.32 15.01
C ALA A 81 -0.58 -9.27 14.63
N VAL A 82 -0.25 -9.35 13.33
CA VAL A 82 1.14 -9.29 12.83
C VAL A 82 1.53 -7.85 12.48
N HIS A 83 1.34 -6.94 13.43
CA HIS A 83 1.48 -5.48 13.21
C HIS A 83 2.87 -5.06 12.74
N ARG A 84 3.93 -5.79 13.15
CA ARG A 84 5.31 -5.54 12.70
C ARG A 84 5.49 -5.77 11.20
N ALA A 85 4.78 -6.73 10.63
CA ALA A 85 4.81 -6.97 9.18
C ALA A 85 4.14 -5.81 8.43
N VAL A 86 3.00 -5.32 8.92
CA VAL A 86 2.30 -4.15 8.33
C VAL A 86 3.19 -2.91 8.37
N ALA A 87 3.86 -2.65 9.50
CA ALA A 87 4.80 -1.53 9.62
C ALA A 87 6.00 -1.67 8.68
N ALA A 88 6.58 -2.87 8.56
CA ALA A 88 7.68 -3.15 7.63
C ALA A 88 7.25 -2.94 6.17
N LEU A 89 6.05 -3.41 5.81
CA LEU A 89 5.49 -3.19 4.47
C LEU A 89 5.26 -1.70 4.18
N ALA A 90 4.77 -0.93 5.15
CA ALA A 90 4.61 0.51 4.98
C ALA A 90 5.96 1.20 4.70
N GLY A 91 7.00 0.88 5.49
CA GLY A 91 8.35 1.40 5.27
C GLY A 91 8.92 0.98 3.91
N PHE A 92 8.69 -0.27 3.50
CA PHE A 92 9.11 -0.78 2.19
C PHE A 92 8.46 0.00 1.04
N TYR A 93 7.14 0.25 1.10
CA TYR A 93 6.43 1.04 0.09
C TYR A 93 6.95 2.48 0.00
N VAL A 94 7.26 3.11 1.14
CA VAL A 94 7.89 4.44 1.14
C VAL A 94 9.22 4.42 0.39
N ALA A 95 10.09 3.45 0.71
CA ALA A 95 11.45 3.39 0.17
C ALA A 95 11.51 2.98 -1.31
N VAL A 96 10.67 2.03 -1.74
CA VAL A 96 10.80 1.38 -3.05
C VAL A 96 9.78 1.90 -4.07
N ALA A 97 8.72 2.58 -3.63
CA ALA A 97 7.68 3.08 -4.53
C ALA A 97 7.56 4.61 -4.45
N ILE A 98 7.27 5.15 -3.27
CA ILE A 98 7.01 6.60 -3.11
C ILE A 98 8.26 7.43 -3.41
N VAL A 99 9.40 7.12 -2.78
CA VAL A 99 10.64 7.89 -2.98
C VAL A 99 11.12 7.84 -4.45
N PRO A 100 11.19 6.67 -5.11
CA PRO A 100 11.55 6.60 -6.52
C PRO A 100 10.61 7.42 -7.42
N TRP A 101 9.30 7.36 -7.18
CA TRP A 101 8.36 8.17 -7.95
C TRP A 101 8.54 9.67 -7.74
N ILE A 102 8.79 10.12 -6.51
CA ILE A 102 9.07 11.54 -6.25
C ILE A 102 10.31 11.98 -7.02
N ILE A 103 11.37 11.17 -7.04
CA ILE A 103 12.59 11.46 -7.79
C ILE A 103 12.28 11.58 -9.29
N VAL A 104 11.59 10.58 -9.86
CA VAL A 104 11.26 10.57 -11.30
C VAL A 104 10.37 11.76 -11.68
N LEU A 105 9.34 12.07 -10.89
CA LEU A 105 8.34 13.09 -11.24
C LEU A 105 8.81 14.53 -11.01
N TYR A 106 9.65 14.77 -9.99
CA TYR A 106 9.95 16.12 -9.53
C TYR A 106 11.44 16.48 -9.51
N VAL A 107 12.33 15.50 -9.64
CA VAL A 107 13.79 15.73 -9.60
C VAL A 107 14.42 15.48 -10.97
N TRP A 108 13.99 14.44 -11.69
CA TRP A 108 14.60 14.01 -12.95
C TRP A 108 13.82 14.39 -14.22
N ASN A 109 12.61 14.92 -14.07
CA ASN A 109 11.76 15.41 -15.17
C ASN A 109 11.89 16.92 -15.34
#